data_AF-A0A3N4ZY59-F1
#
_entry.id   AF-A0A3N4ZY59-F1
#
_cell.length_a   1.000
_cell.length_b   1.000
_cell.length_c   1.000
_cell.angle_alpha   90.00
_cell.angle_beta   90.00
_cell.angle_gamma   90.00
#
_symmetry.space_group_name_H-M   'P 1'
#
loop_
_entity.id
_entity.type
_entity.pdbx_description
1 polymer ?
#
loop_
_entity_poly.entity_id
_entity_poly.type
_entity_poly.pdbx_seq_one_letter_code
_entity_poly.pdbx_strand_id
1 'polypeptide(L)'
;MVTLLLFAAVCCAAPVGNAISAYVALKTGQQDDGGIAEGGSAADIPPRMLTAYKKAVQHIGTYVPKCQGMRWPILAGIAKVESNHAVGRTIAAGGDIRPKIYGVLLNGSGAGGNTTVFPDTDGGKWDGTASGERAVGPFQFMPSTWESVGKDGNGDKTADPHNADDAALGAAIYLCGNGRDLTKRAQLKAAILQYNHSNEYVANVVGWIDQYTAAAKDPDLKNVSGKVRTAIEAALSQRGVPYSWGGGNASGPSYGICCSPSGKSGANIKGFDCSGLTTYAYAKAGIRLPRTAAAQAVVGQRIPASLGTGALKPGDLVFYAYAPGRDSTIYHVGIYAGSGQMINAARPGTVVRLDSVNAMSGYAGGARLL
;
A
#
# COMPACT_ATOMS: atom_id res chain seq x y z
N MET A 1 -13.94 37.73 35.20
CA MET A 1 -13.02 36.62 34.85
C MET A 1 -12.76 36.74 33.34
N VAL A 2 -11.54 36.94 32.81
CA VAL A 2 -10.23 36.28 33.06
C VAL A 2 -10.28 34.83 32.55
N THR A 3 -9.48 34.32 31.59
CA THR A 3 -8.27 34.79 30.83
C THR A 3 -8.41 34.29 29.36
N LEU A 4 -7.94 34.88 28.24
CA LEU A 4 -6.93 35.90 27.87
C LEU A 4 -5.49 35.37 27.57
N LEU A 5 -4.89 35.84 26.43
CA LEU A 5 -3.51 35.63 25.90
C LEU A 5 -3.13 34.24 25.30
N LEU A 6 -2.11 34.07 24.42
CA LEU A 6 -1.65 34.82 23.21
C LEU A 6 -0.46 34.09 22.50
N PHE A 7 -0.35 34.14 21.16
CA PHE A 7 0.89 34.05 20.31
C PHE A 7 1.80 32.79 20.45
N ALA A 8 2.89 32.49 19.71
CA ALA A 8 3.55 32.91 18.44
C ALA A 8 4.27 31.62 17.88
N ALA A 9 4.51 31.33 16.59
CA ALA A 9 5.09 32.04 15.43
C ALA A 9 6.64 32.02 15.34
N VAL A 10 7.17 31.95 14.09
CA VAL A 10 8.55 32.36 13.62
C VAL A 10 9.72 31.32 13.56
N CYS A 11 10.19 31.04 12.31
CA CYS A 11 11.58 30.73 11.85
C CYS A 11 12.37 29.46 12.29
N CYS A 12 13.47 29.04 11.62
CA CYS A 12 13.88 29.09 10.19
C CYS A 12 15.12 28.18 9.93
N ALA A 13 15.54 28.11 8.65
CA ALA A 13 16.90 27.88 8.12
C ALA A 13 17.55 26.48 8.18
N ALA A 14 18.21 26.13 7.06
CA ALA A 14 19.30 25.14 6.93
C ALA A 14 20.67 25.89 7.09
N PRO A 15 21.88 25.49 6.60
CA PRO A 15 22.22 24.64 5.44
C PRO A 15 23.49 23.73 5.60
N VAL A 16 23.96 23.11 4.48
CA VAL A 16 25.31 22.52 4.17
C VAL A 16 25.97 21.56 5.19
N GLY A 17 26.86 20.62 4.87
CA GLY A 17 27.68 20.24 3.69
C GLY A 17 28.85 19.38 4.26
N ASN A 18 29.72 18.69 3.52
CA ASN A 18 29.90 18.46 2.09
C ASN A 18 30.42 17.01 1.87
N ALA A 19 30.33 16.57 0.60
CA ALA A 19 31.20 15.71 -0.23
C ALA A 19 32.53 15.12 0.37
N ILE A 20 33.21 14.11 -0.22
CA ILE A 20 33.70 13.99 -1.63
C ILE A 20 34.03 12.51 -1.99
N SER A 21 33.67 12.08 -3.22
CA SER A 21 34.25 10.98 -4.04
C SER A 21 34.31 9.51 -3.54
N ALA A 22 34.51 8.49 -4.40
CA ALA A 22 34.15 8.28 -5.82
C ALA A 22 34.50 6.83 -6.24
N TYR A 23 33.79 6.29 -7.25
CA TYR A 23 34.29 5.75 -8.55
C TYR A 23 33.08 5.08 -9.26
N VAL A 24 32.51 5.62 -10.36
CA VAL A 24 32.98 5.66 -11.77
C VAL A 24 32.78 4.31 -12.49
N ALA A 25 32.10 4.18 -13.65
CA ALA A 25 31.21 5.06 -14.45
C ALA A 25 30.36 4.16 -15.40
N LEU A 26 29.41 4.56 -16.26
CA LEU A 26 29.34 5.68 -17.22
C LEU A 26 27.88 6.02 -17.64
N LYS A 27 27.67 7.31 -17.95
CA LYS A 27 26.65 8.05 -18.76
C LYS A 27 25.54 7.24 -19.50
N THR A 28 24.35 7.78 -19.74
CA THR A 28 23.90 9.20 -19.82
C THR A 28 22.78 9.56 -18.82
N GLY A 29 22.57 10.87 -18.60
CA GLY A 29 21.70 11.36 -17.52
C GLY A 29 20.29 11.80 -17.96
N GLN A 30 19.36 11.77 -17.00
CA GLN A 30 18.03 12.37 -17.06
C GLN A 30 17.72 12.99 -15.68
N GLN A 31 16.67 13.81 -15.57
CA GLN A 31 16.29 14.44 -14.29
C GLN A 31 15.86 13.40 -13.24
N ASP A 32 16.12 13.72 -11.96
CA ASP A 32 15.65 12.96 -10.81
C ASP A 32 14.10 12.98 -10.77
N ASP A 33 13.51 11.83 -11.10
CA ASP A 33 12.08 11.66 -11.41
C ASP A 33 11.26 11.09 -10.23
N GLY A 34 11.92 10.86 -9.09
CA GLY A 34 11.32 10.17 -7.95
C GLY A 34 11.34 8.63 -8.07
N GLY A 35 12.25 8.09 -8.89
CA GLY A 35 12.65 6.69 -9.02
C GLY A 35 11.90 5.66 -8.16
N ILE A 36 10.90 5.02 -8.76
CA ILE A 36 10.00 4.08 -8.08
C ILE A 36 10.74 2.81 -7.61
N ALA A 37 10.88 2.65 -6.30
CA ALA A 37 11.30 1.39 -5.70
C ALA A 37 10.29 0.27 -5.99
N GLU A 38 10.78 -0.83 -6.59
CA GLU A 38 9.99 -2.05 -6.75
C GLU A 38 9.58 -2.64 -5.39
N GLY A 39 8.58 -3.53 -5.39
CA GLY A 39 8.19 -4.31 -4.19
C GLY A 39 7.40 -3.58 -3.08
N GLY A 40 7.40 -2.24 -3.00
CA GLY A 40 6.62 -1.51 -2.00
C GLY A 40 5.10 -1.71 -2.14
N SER A 41 4.46 -2.39 -1.18
CA SER A 41 3.02 -2.63 -1.07
C SER A 41 2.44 -2.02 0.21
N ALA A 42 1.11 -1.91 0.32
CA ALA A 42 0.41 -1.44 1.51
C ALA A 42 -0.51 -2.54 2.11
N ALA A 43 -0.90 -2.35 3.38
CA ALA A 43 -1.46 -3.35 4.29
C ALA A 43 -2.67 -4.19 3.81
N ASP A 44 -3.40 -3.71 2.82
CA ASP A 44 -4.72 -4.17 2.40
C ASP A 44 -4.87 -4.43 0.89
N ILE A 45 -3.96 -3.91 0.07
CA ILE A 45 -3.97 -4.10 -1.39
C ILE A 45 -3.52 -5.53 -1.73
N PRO A 46 -4.33 -6.34 -2.44
CA PRO A 46 -3.88 -7.62 -2.98
C PRO A 46 -2.66 -7.41 -3.89
N PRO A 47 -1.56 -8.18 -3.75
CA PRO A 47 -0.32 -7.93 -4.51
C PRO A 47 -0.53 -7.80 -6.02
N ARG A 48 -1.48 -8.54 -6.61
CA ARG A 48 -1.78 -8.46 -8.05
C ARG A 48 -2.46 -7.15 -8.48
N MET A 49 -3.29 -6.54 -7.63
CA MET A 49 -3.86 -5.20 -7.87
C MET A 49 -2.79 -4.12 -7.78
N LEU A 50 -1.88 -4.25 -6.82
CA LEU A 50 -0.75 -3.32 -6.71
C LEU A 50 0.15 -3.36 -7.96
N THR A 51 0.44 -4.56 -8.49
CA THR A 51 1.16 -4.71 -9.76
C THR A 51 0.43 -3.97 -10.89
N ALA A 52 -0.89 -4.12 -10.98
CA ALA A 52 -1.70 -3.37 -11.95
C ALA A 52 -1.60 -1.84 -11.77
N TYR A 53 -1.71 -1.33 -10.54
CA TYR A 53 -1.58 0.11 -10.27
C TYR A 53 -0.20 0.65 -10.65
N LYS A 54 0.88 -0.13 -10.43
CA LYS A 54 2.24 0.27 -10.83
C LYS A 54 2.44 0.21 -12.34
N LYS A 55 1.95 -0.84 -13.00
CA LYS A 55 1.98 -1.00 -14.46
C LYS A 55 1.23 0.13 -15.17
N ALA A 56 0.03 0.46 -14.71
CA ALA A 56 -0.76 1.58 -15.21
C ALA A 56 -0.01 2.93 -15.12
N VAL A 57 0.68 3.19 -13.99
CA VAL A 57 1.51 4.39 -13.80
C VAL A 57 2.74 4.41 -14.70
N GLN A 58 3.34 3.26 -15.03
CA GLN A 58 4.46 3.18 -15.97
C GLN A 58 4.01 3.45 -17.43
N HIS A 59 2.82 3.01 -17.83
CA HIS A 59 2.34 3.16 -19.21
C HIS A 59 1.50 4.43 -19.47
N ILE A 60 1.02 5.15 -18.44
CA ILE A 60 0.10 6.29 -18.63
C ILE A 60 0.68 7.40 -19.54
N GLY A 61 2.00 7.59 -19.53
CA GLY A 61 2.67 8.57 -20.41
C GLY A 61 2.52 8.27 -21.90
N THR A 62 2.23 7.03 -22.30
CA THR A 62 1.92 6.65 -23.68
C THR A 62 0.53 7.09 -24.12
N TYR A 63 -0.45 7.12 -23.20
CA TYR A 63 -1.86 7.42 -23.48
C TYR A 63 -2.23 8.88 -23.19
N VAL A 64 -1.64 9.48 -22.14
CA VAL A 64 -1.82 10.90 -21.79
C VAL A 64 -0.45 11.55 -21.51
N PRO A 65 0.34 11.88 -22.55
CA PRO A 65 1.72 12.39 -22.39
C PRO A 65 1.86 13.69 -21.58
N LYS A 66 0.76 14.44 -21.42
CA LYS A 66 0.71 15.68 -20.62
C LYS A 66 0.41 15.46 -19.14
N CYS A 67 0.07 14.25 -18.71
CA CYS A 67 -0.28 13.97 -17.32
C CYS A 67 0.96 13.99 -16.42
N GLN A 68 0.87 14.64 -15.26
CA GLN A 68 1.98 14.76 -14.30
C GLN A 68 1.54 14.26 -12.91
N GLY A 69 2.47 13.70 -12.13
CA GLY A 69 2.21 13.31 -10.74
C GLY A 69 1.26 12.11 -10.52
N MET A 70 0.87 11.42 -11.60
CA MET A 70 0.18 10.13 -11.52
C MET A 70 1.07 9.12 -10.78
N ARG A 71 0.50 8.44 -9.79
CA ARG A 71 1.25 7.56 -8.87
C ARG A 71 0.32 6.49 -8.31
N TRP A 72 0.86 5.30 -8.01
CA TRP A 72 0.03 4.16 -7.61
C TRP A 72 -0.87 4.43 -6.37
N PRO A 73 -0.49 5.28 -5.38
CA PRO A 73 -1.39 5.69 -4.30
C PRO A 73 -2.70 6.33 -4.76
N ILE A 74 -2.75 7.00 -5.92
CA ILE A 74 -3.98 7.59 -6.48
C ILE A 74 -4.95 6.49 -6.90
N LEU A 75 -4.46 5.53 -7.69
CA LEU A 75 -5.24 4.38 -8.17
C LEU A 75 -5.69 3.48 -7.01
N ALA A 76 -4.81 3.28 -6.02
CA ALA A 76 -5.17 2.61 -4.79
C ALA A 76 -6.28 3.36 -4.02
N GLY A 77 -6.19 4.69 -3.87
CA GLY A 77 -7.19 5.48 -3.16
C GLY A 77 -8.60 5.38 -3.75
N ILE A 78 -8.73 5.34 -5.08
CA ILE A 78 -10.02 5.11 -5.76
C ILE A 78 -10.49 3.67 -5.51
N ALA A 79 -9.70 2.67 -5.93
CA ALA A 79 -10.10 1.26 -5.84
C ALA A 79 -10.35 0.78 -4.39
N LYS A 80 -9.77 1.46 -3.40
CA LYS A 80 -10.06 1.26 -1.98
C LYS A 80 -11.52 1.57 -1.63
N VAL A 81 -12.03 2.71 -2.12
CA VAL A 81 -13.41 3.13 -1.88
C VAL A 81 -14.37 2.34 -2.76
N GLU A 82 -14.02 2.09 -4.03
CA GLU A 82 -14.90 1.43 -5.01
C GLU A 82 -15.08 -0.08 -4.80
N SER A 83 -14.02 -0.80 -4.42
CA SER A 83 -14.09 -2.27 -4.32
C SER A 83 -13.27 -2.87 -3.18
N ASN A 84 -12.71 -2.03 -2.30
CA ASN A 84 -11.67 -2.42 -1.35
C ASN A 84 -10.54 -3.23 -2.05
N HIS A 85 -10.10 -2.75 -3.22
CA HIS A 85 -9.11 -3.40 -4.11
C HIS A 85 -9.46 -4.83 -4.54
N ALA A 86 -10.74 -5.13 -4.80
CA ALA A 86 -11.21 -6.48 -5.10
C ALA A 86 -10.88 -7.53 -4.02
N VAL A 87 -10.70 -7.12 -2.75
CA VAL A 87 -10.47 -8.05 -1.63
C VAL A 87 -11.62 -9.07 -1.54
N GLY A 88 -11.26 -10.34 -1.40
CA GLY A 88 -12.20 -11.47 -1.42
C GLY A 88 -12.45 -12.06 -2.81
N ARG A 89 -11.89 -11.50 -3.89
CA ARG A 89 -11.90 -12.10 -5.23
C ARG A 89 -10.60 -12.84 -5.53
N THR A 90 -10.66 -13.83 -6.41
CA THR A 90 -9.49 -14.42 -7.06
C THR A 90 -9.05 -13.49 -8.17
N ILE A 91 -7.74 -13.27 -8.31
CA ILE A 91 -7.17 -12.43 -9.37
C ILE A 91 -6.09 -13.24 -10.08
N ALA A 92 -6.28 -13.48 -11.37
CA ALA A 92 -5.39 -14.30 -12.19
C ALA A 92 -4.04 -13.59 -12.45
N ALA A 93 -3.04 -14.35 -12.90
CA ALA A 93 -1.76 -13.78 -13.34
C ALA A 93 -1.96 -12.73 -14.46
N GLY A 94 -2.82 -13.03 -15.45
CA GLY A 94 -3.24 -12.11 -16.50
C GLY A 94 -4.17 -10.97 -16.07
N GLY A 95 -4.55 -10.90 -14.79
CA GLY A 95 -5.32 -9.78 -14.21
C GLY A 95 -6.84 -9.98 -14.09
N ASP A 96 -7.43 -10.95 -14.80
CA ASP A 96 -8.85 -11.38 -14.67
C ASP A 96 -9.29 -11.56 -13.20
N ILE A 97 -10.37 -10.87 -12.80
CA ILE A 97 -10.92 -10.88 -11.43
C ILE A 97 -12.21 -11.71 -11.38
N ARG A 98 -12.20 -12.78 -10.56
CA ARG A 98 -13.34 -13.71 -10.43
C ARG A 98 -13.79 -13.94 -8.98
N PRO A 99 -15.12 -14.00 -8.71
CA PRO A 99 -16.21 -13.62 -9.62
C PRO A 99 -16.16 -12.13 -10.00
N LYS A 100 -16.81 -11.76 -11.10
CA LYS A 100 -16.88 -10.36 -11.60
C LYS A 100 -17.48 -9.42 -10.54
N ILE A 101 -16.99 -8.18 -10.51
CA ILE A 101 -17.44 -7.13 -9.59
C ILE A 101 -18.48 -6.25 -10.30
N TYR A 102 -19.67 -6.19 -9.72
CA TYR A 102 -20.81 -5.40 -10.19
C TYR A 102 -21.36 -4.56 -9.04
N GLY A 103 -21.73 -3.32 -9.34
CA GLY A 103 -22.46 -2.45 -8.43
C GLY A 103 -23.96 -2.75 -8.38
N VAL A 104 -24.68 -1.88 -7.67
CA VAL A 104 -26.15 -1.85 -7.69
C VAL A 104 -26.65 -1.47 -9.09
N LEU A 105 -27.82 -2.00 -9.46
CA LEU A 105 -28.52 -1.66 -10.71
C LEU A 105 -29.19 -0.30 -10.55
N LEU A 106 -28.77 0.70 -11.33
CA LEU A 106 -29.22 2.10 -11.25
C LEU A 106 -30.59 2.27 -11.92
N ASN A 107 -31.63 1.73 -11.30
CA ASN A 107 -33.00 1.71 -11.81
C ASN A 107 -33.98 2.62 -11.02
N GLY A 108 -33.48 3.49 -10.15
CA GLY A 108 -34.32 4.42 -9.37
C GLY A 108 -35.25 3.78 -8.33
N SER A 109 -35.06 2.50 -8.00
CA SER A 109 -35.93 1.73 -7.09
C SER A 109 -35.95 2.18 -5.62
N GLY A 110 -35.11 3.15 -5.23
CA GLY A 110 -34.97 3.67 -3.87
C GLY A 110 -34.27 2.72 -2.88
N ALA A 111 -34.23 1.42 -3.17
CA ALA A 111 -33.59 0.40 -2.33
C ALA A 111 -32.11 0.73 -2.08
N GLY A 112 -31.72 0.88 -0.81
CA GLY A 112 -30.35 1.24 -0.43
C GLY A 112 -29.92 2.66 -0.84
N GLY A 113 -30.86 3.57 -1.12
CA GLY A 113 -30.58 4.93 -1.60
C GLY A 113 -30.49 5.05 -3.13
N ASN A 114 -30.84 4.00 -3.87
CA ASN A 114 -30.81 3.91 -5.32
C ASN A 114 -31.92 4.75 -5.99
N THR A 115 -31.85 6.08 -5.90
CA THR A 115 -32.83 7.00 -6.51
C THR A 115 -32.49 7.41 -7.94
N THR A 116 -31.27 7.12 -8.41
CA THR A 116 -30.83 7.41 -9.78
C THR A 116 -31.34 6.34 -10.76
N VAL A 117 -32.00 6.77 -11.84
CA VAL A 117 -32.21 5.95 -13.03
C VAL A 117 -31.08 6.27 -14.02
N PHE A 118 -30.33 5.25 -14.43
CA PHE A 118 -29.31 5.34 -15.47
C PHE A 118 -29.62 4.25 -16.53
N PRO A 119 -30.01 4.63 -17.76
CA PRO A 119 -30.29 3.67 -18.84
C PRO A 119 -29.08 2.81 -19.19
N ASP A 120 -29.31 1.59 -19.66
CA ASP A 120 -28.29 0.73 -20.25
C ASP A 120 -27.56 1.47 -21.40
N THR A 121 -26.22 1.44 -21.41
CA THR A 121 -25.40 2.03 -22.47
C THR A 121 -24.55 1.03 -23.27
N ASP A 122 -24.56 -0.27 -22.94
CA ASP A 122 -23.69 -1.26 -23.58
C ASP A 122 -24.37 -2.58 -24.02
N GLY A 123 -25.66 -2.76 -23.73
CA GLY A 123 -26.44 -3.96 -24.04
C GLY A 123 -26.29 -5.08 -23.01
N GLY A 124 -25.81 -4.79 -21.81
CA GLY A 124 -25.41 -5.76 -20.79
C GLY A 124 -24.08 -6.46 -21.07
N LYS A 125 -23.24 -5.88 -21.93
CA LYS A 125 -21.95 -6.41 -22.44
C LYS A 125 -20.92 -6.55 -21.32
N TRP A 126 -20.74 -5.51 -20.50
CA TRP A 126 -19.81 -5.54 -19.38
C TRP A 126 -20.50 -5.91 -18.07
N ASP A 127 -21.72 -5.43 -17.83
CA ASP A 127 -22.40 -5.53 -16.54
C ASP A 127 -23.35 -6.73 -16.37
N GLY A 128 -23.77 -7.34 -17.49
CA GLY A 128 -24.67 -8.49 -17.55
C GLY A 128 -26.18 -8.19 -17.59
N THR A 129 -26.64 -6.95 -17.82
CA THR A 129 -28.08 -6.65 -17.91
C THR A 129 -28.45 -5.48 -18.84
N ALA A 130 -29.41 -5.71 -19.74
CA ALA A 130 -30.01 -4.67 -20.58
C ALA A 130 -31.25 -4.03 -19.93
N SER A 131 -31.18 -3.70 -18.63
CA SER A 131 -32.34 -3.26 -17.83
C SER A 131 -32.06 -2.01 -16.98
N GLY A 132 -31.10 -1.21 -17.43
CA GLY A 132 -30.46 -0.15 -16.65
C GLY A 132 -29.01 -0.53 -16.32
N GLU A 133 -28.24 0.44 -15.85
CA GLU A 133 -26.78 0.35 -15.77
C GLU A 133 -26.25 -0.13 -14.40
N ARG A 134 -25.07 -0.75 -14.37
CA ARG A 134 -24.29 -0.98 -13.13
C ARG A 134 -22.85 -0.54 -13.28
N ALA A 135 -22.25 -0.20 -12.15
CA ALA A 135 -20.81 -0.06 -12.04
C ALA A 135 -20.08 -1.41 -12.25
N VAL A 136 -19.03 -1.43 -13.07
CA VAL A 136 -18.24 -2.63 -13.39
C VAL A 136 -16.80 -2.55 -12.90
N GLY A 137 -16.27 -3.71 -12.47
CA GLY A 137 -14.84 -3.88 -12.20
C GLY A 137 -14.36 -3.37 -10.82
N PRO A 138 -13.05 -3.47 -10.54
CA PRO A 138 -12.45 -3.05 -9.27
C PRO A 138 -12.39 -1.52 -9.09
N PHE A 139 -12.70 -0.78 -10.15
CA PHE A 139 -12.76 0.68 -10.21
C PHE A 139 -14.20 1.21 -10.41
N GLN A 140 -15.21 0.32 -10.47
CA GLN A 140 -16.64 0.67 -10.52
C GLN A 140 -17.01 1.70 -11.62
N PHE A 141 -16.47 1.51 -12.83
CA PHE A 141 -16.82 2.33 -13.99
C PHE A 141 -18.30 2.16 -14.38
N MET A 142 -18.97 3.23 -14.79
CA MET A 142 -20.11 3.06 -15.71
C MET A 142 -19.59 2.55 -17.06
N PRO A 143 -20.21 1.54 -17.70
CA PRO A 143 -19.87 1.09 -19.05
C PRO A 143 -19.66 2.22 -20.08
N SER A 144 -20.56 3.21 -20.16
CA SER A 144 -20.37 4.42 -20.98
C SER A 144 -19.08 5.20 -20.69
N THR A 145 -18.61 5.24 -19.44
CA THR A 145 -17.29 5.82 -19.11
C THR A 145 -16.18 4.88 -19.55
N TRP A 146 -16.32 3.58 -19.32
CA TRP A 146 -15.35 2.57 -19.74
C TRP A 146 -15.13 2.57 -21.26
N GLU A 147 -16.16 2.74 -22.09
CA GLU A 147 -15.98 2.81 -23.55
C GLU A 147 -15.07 3.97 -23.98
N SER A 148 -15.05 5.08 -23.23
CA SER A 148 -14.18 6.23 -23.52
C SER A 148 -12.72 6.05 -23.06
N VAL A 149 -12.46 5.34 -21.95
CA VAL A 149 -11.12 5.25 -21.33
C VAL A 149 -10.48 3.86 -21.36
N GLY A 150 -11.24 2.81 -21.67
CA GLY A 150 -10.80 1.42 -21.62
C GLY A 150 -9.69 1.14 -22.63
N LYS A 151 -8.62 0.52 -22.17
CA LYS A 151 -7.46 0.11 -22.97
C LYS A 151 -6.94 -1.23 -22.45
N ASP A 152 -6.42 -2.04 -23.36
CA ASP A 152 -5.62 -3.23 -23.03
C ASP A 152 -4.44 -2.79 -22.16
N GLY A 153 -4.44 -3.24 -20.91
CA GLY A 153 -3.40 -2.99 -19.92
C GLY A 153 -2.55 -4.23 -19.63
N ASN A 154 -3.03 -5.44 -19.93
CA ASN A 154 -2.27 -6.68 -19.68
C ASN A 154 -1.38 -7.09 -20.88
N GLY A 155 -1.81 -6.84 -22.11
CA GLY A 155 -1.20 -7.19 -23.39
C GLY A 155 -1.92 -8.30 -24.18
N ASP A 156 -3.15 -8.69 -23.81
CA ASP A 156 -3.88 -9.82 -24.41
C ASP A 156 -4.77 -9.46 -25.62
N LYS A 157 -4.83 -8.17 -25.98
CA LYS A 157 -5.65 -7.54 -27.04
C LYS A 157 -7.12 -7.31 -26.67
N THR A 158 -7.53 -7.62 -25.44
CA THR A 158 -8.84 -7.27 -24.89
C THR A 158 -8.72 -6.05 -23.97
N ALA A 159 -9.81 -5.31 -23.76
CA ALA A 159 -9.91 -4.30 -22.71
C ALA A 159 -11.15 -4.61 -21.86
N ASP A 160 -10.99 -5.39 -20.80
CA ASP A 160 -12.08 -5.84 -19.92
C ASP A 160 -12.07 -5.03 -18.60
N PRO A 161 -13.17 -4.34 -18.21
CA PRO A 161 -13.21 -3.57 -16.96
C PRO A 161 -13.10 -4.46 -15.71
N HIS A 162 -13.29 -5.79 -15.84
CA HIS A 162 -13.07 -6.76 -14.77
C HIS A 162 -11.64 -7.31 -14.73
N ASN A 163 -10.74 -6.85 -15.60
CA ASN A 163 -9.31 -7.11 -15.53
C ASN A 163 -8.62 -6.05 -14.65
N ALA A 164 -7.76 -6.49 -13.74
CA ALA A 164 -6.99 -5.62 -12.86
C ALA A 164 -6.12 -4.60 -13.60
N ASP A 165 -5.41 -5.02 -14.66
CA ASP A 165 -4.47 -4.15 -15.39
C ASP A 165 -5.22 -3.11 -16.24
N ASP A 166 -6.16 -3.56 -17.05
CA ASP A 166 -6.96 -2.73 -17.95
C ASP A 166 -7.74 -1.67 -17.16
N ALA A 167 -8.42 -2.08 -16.08
CA ALA A 167 -9.19 -1.17 -15.23
C ALA A 167 -8.29 -0.14 -14.51
N ALA A 168 -7.09 -0.54 -14.09
CA ALA A 168 -6.11 0.39 -13.52
C ALA A 168 -5.59 1.41 -14.55
N LEU A 169 -5.37 0.97 -15.79
CA LEU A 169 -4.95 1.84 -16.89
C LEU A 169 -6.06 2.80 -17.31
N GLY A 170 -7.29 2.33 -17.47
CA GLY A 170 -8.47 3.17 -17.73
C GLY A 170 -8.70 4.20 -16.62
N ALA A 171 -8.50 3.82 -15.36
CA ALA A 171 -8.60 4.75 -14.23
C ALA A 171 -7.50 5.80 -14.25
N ALA A 172 -6.27 5.42 -14.62
CA ALA A 172 -5.19 6.36 -14.81
C ALA A 172 -5.50 7.37 -15.94
N ILE A 173 -6.02 6.89 -17.08
CA ILE A 173 -6.44 7.72 -18.22
C ILE A 173 -7.55 8.70 -17.79
N TYR A 174 -8.60 8.23 -17.12
CA TYR A 174 -9.75 9.06 -16.73
C TYR A 174 -9.36 10.17 -15.75
N LEU A 175 -8.54 9.84 -14.75
CA LEU A 175 -8.03 10.79 -13.75
C LEU A 175 -7.00 11.78 -14.34
N CYS A 176 -6.22 11.35 -15.33
CA CYS A 176 -5.32 12.23 -16.08
C CYS A 176 -6.08 13.19 -17.02
N GLY A 177 -7.20 12.75 -17.61
CA GLY A 177 -8.00 13.51 -18.56
C GLY A 177 -7.15 14.10 -19.69
N ASN A 178 -7.32 15.38 -19.98
CA ASN A 178 -6.56 16.08 -21.04
C ASN A 178 -5.11 16.45 -20.65
N GLY A 179 -4.57 15.89 -19.56
CA GLY A 179 -3.22 16.18 -19.04
C GLY A 179 -3.22 17.01 -17.76
N ARG A 180 -3.90 16.53 -16.72
CA ARG A 180 -3.86 17.14 -15.37
C ARG A 180 -2.50 16.95 -14.71
N ASP A 181 -2.15 17.89 -13.84
CA ASP A 181 -1.03 17.78 -12.90
C ASP A 181 -1.53 17.35 -11.52
N LEU A 182 -1.40 16.06 -11.24
CA LEU A 182 -1.84 15.40 -10.01
C LEU A 182 -0.81 15.50 -8.87
N THR A 183 0.28 16.28 -9.04
CA THR A 183 1.06 16.82 -7.91
C THR A 183 0.29 17.95 -7.24
N LYS A 184 -0.41 18.78 -8.01
CA LYS A 184 -1.22 19.90 -7.51
C LYS A 184 -2.50 19.38 -6.86
N ARG A 185 -2.57 19.49 -5.53
CA ARG A 185 -3.67 18.99 -4.68
C ARG A 185 -5.07 19.42 -5.14
N ALA A 186 -5.21 20.62 -5.69
CA ALA A 186 -6.47 21.11 -6.24
C ALA A 186 -6.89 20.36 -7.53
N GLN A 187 -5.95 20.09 -8.44
CA GLN A 187 -6.24 19.32 -9.65
C GLN A 187 -6.49 17.84 -9.34
N LEU A 188 -5.79 17.27 -8.35
CA LEU A 188 -6.09 15.93 -7.84
C LEU A 188 -7.52 15.84 -7.29
N LYS A 189 -7.94 16.80 -6.45
CA LYS A 189 -9.34 16.86 -5.98
C LYS A 189 -10.34 17.01 -7.13
N ALA A 190 -10.03 17.82 -8.14
CA ALA A 190 -10.89 18.00 -9.32
C ALA A 190 -10.97 16.74 -10.21
N ALA A 191 -9.90 15.94 -10.29
CA ALA A 191 -9.91 14.64 -10.98
C ALA A 191 -10.79 13.62 -10.25
N ILE A 192 -10.72 13.58 -8.92
CA ILE A 192 -11.54 12.68 -8.09
C ILE A 192 -13.01 13.13 -8.09
N LEU A 193 -13.28 14.45 -8.14
CA LEU A 193 -14.64 14.99 -8.24
C LEU A 193 -15.28 14.72 -9.62
N GLN A 194 -14.48 14.71 -10.69
CA GLN A 194 -14.90 14.23 -12.02
C GLN A 194 -15.25 12.74 -11.98
N TYR A 195 -14.51 11.95 -11.17
CA TYR A 195 -14.77 10.51 -10.99
C TYR A 195 -16.10 10.25 -10.29
N ASN A 196 -16.37 10.99 -9.22
CA ASN A 196 -17.64 10.97 -8.50
C ASN A 196 -17.89 12.35 -7.87
N HIS A 197 -19.02 12.98 -8.21
CA HIS A 197 -19.35 14.37 -7.87
C HIS A 197 -19.73 14.60 -6.39
N SER A 198 -19.28 13.74 -5.47
CA SER A 198 -19.45 13.88 -4.02
C SER A 198 -18.20 14.42 -3.33
N ASN A 199 -18.35 15.52 -2.58
CA ASN A 199 -17.27 16.07 -1.75
C ASN A 199 -16.82 15.11 -0.62
N GLU A 200 -17.72 14.27 -0.12
CA GLU A 200 -17.41 13.23 0.88
C GLU A 200 -16.55 12.13 0.26
N TYR A 201 -16.92 11.66 -0.94
CA TYR A 201 -16.12 10.71 -1.71
C TYR A 201 -14.72 11.26 -1.98
N VAL A 202 -14.62 12.52 -2.44
CA VAL A 202 -13.34 13.20 -2.65
C VAL A 202 -12.50 13.26 -1.36
N ALA A 203 -13.11 13.53 -0.21
CA ALA A 203 -12.41 13.54 1.08
C ALA A 203 -11.92 12.13 1.49
N ASN A 204 -12.77 11.11 1.35
CA ASN A 204 -12.47 9.71 1.67
C ASN A 204 -11.31 9.17 0.81
N VAL A 205 -11.44 9.27 -0.52
CA VAL A 205 -10.39 8.88 -1.47
C VAL A 205 -9.09 9.62 -1.17
N VAL A 206 -9.13 10.95 -0.98
CA VAL A 206 -7.92 11.73 -0.65
C VAL A 206 -7.23 11.25 0.63
N GLY A 207 -8.01 10.87 1.66
CA GLY A 207 -7.48 10.29 2.90
C GLY A 207 -6.73 8.97 2.65
N TRP A 208 -7.27 8.10 1.80
CA TRP A 208 -6.58 6.87 1.39
C TRP A 208 -5.33 7.14 0.53
N ILE A 209 -5.40 8.09 -0.40
CA ILE A 209 -4.22 8.51 -1.20
C ILE A 209 -3.09 8.98 -0.29
N ASP A 210 -3.38 9.72 0.78
CA ASP A 210 -2.37 10.18 1.73
C ASP A 210 -1.77 9.03 2.54
N GLN A 211 -2.61 8.12 3.06
CA GLN A 211 -2.15 6.93 3.78
C GLN A 211 -1.26 6.04 2.88
N TYR A 212 -1.66 5.79 1.64
CA TYR A 212 -0.86 5.03 0.68
C TYR A 212 0.39 5.79 0.24
N THR A 213 0.36 7.12 0.12
CA THR A 213 1.55 7.93 -0.20
C THR A 213 2.55 7.90 0.96
N ALA A 214 2.08 7.93 2.21
CA ALA A 214 2.93 7.78 3.40
C ALA A 214 3.54 6.37 3.50
N ALA A 215 2.76 5.32 3.24
CA ALA A 215 3.26 3.94 3.21
C ALA A 215 4.20 3.66 2.03
N ALA A 216 4.00 4.32 0.89
CA ALA A 216 4.83 4.21 -0.31
C ALA A 216 6.22 4.83 -0.14
N LYS A 217 6.35 5.86 0.69
CA LYS A 217 7.61 6.60 0.85
C LYS A 217 8.63 5.77 1.64
N ASP A 218 9.82 5.64 1.10
CA ASP A 218 10.93 4.98 1.80
C ASP A 218 11.39 5.81 3.02
N PRO A 219 11.76 5.15 4.13
CA PRO A 219 12.14 5.84 5.36
C PRO A 219 13.42 6.67 5.17
N ASP A 220 13.49 7.85 5.78
CA ASP A 220 14.72 8.66 5.74
C ASP A 220 15.75 8.12 6.74
N LEU A 221 16.69 7.33 6.24
CA LEU A 221 17.75 6.70 7.02
C LEU A 221 19.05 7.53 7.09
N LYS A 222 19.07 8.80 6.65
CA LYS A 222 20.30 9.63 6.67
C LYS A 222 20.92 9.74 8.07
N ASN A 223 20.06 9.89 9.09
CA ASN A 223 20.47 10.02 10.49
C ASN A 223 20.48 8.68 11.24
N VAL A 224 20.34 7.55 10.53
CA VAL A 224 20.35 6.20 11.11
C VAL A 224 21.66 5.50 10.71
N SER A 225 22.37 4.96 11.70
CA SER A 225 23.73 4.43 11.53
C SER A 225 23.95 3.08 12.22
N GLY A 226 25.12 2.49 11.98
CA GLY A 226 25.56 1.24 12.62
C GLY A 226 24.57 0.08 12.48
N LYS A 227 24.50 -0.77 13.51
CA LYS A 227 23.64 -1.96 13.56
C LYS A 227 22.15 -1.66 13.31
N VAL A 228 21.67 -0.49 13.72
CA VAL A 228 20.28 -0.06 13.51
C VAL A 228 20.01 0.05 12.02
N ARG A 229 20.88 0.79 11.31
CA ARG A 229 20.80 0.95 9.87
C ARG A 229 20.87 -0.40 9.15
N THR A 230 21.83 -1.25 9.53
CA THR A 230 22.00 -2.59 8.94
C THR A 230 20.75 -3.46 9.07
N ALA A 231 20.06 -3.44 10.22
CA ALA A 231 18.82 -4.19 10.40
C ALA A 231 17.67 -3.65 9.52
N ILE A 232 17.51 -2.32 9.44
CA ILE A 232 16.47 -1.70 8.61
C ILE A 232 16.74 -1.93 7.11
N GLU A 233 17.97 -1.70 6.63
CA GLU A 233 18.35 -1.91 5.22
C GLU A 233 18.22 -3.40 4.84
N ALA A 234 18.60 -4.33 5.73
CA ALA A 234 18.36 -5.75 5.52
C ALA A 234 16.85 -6.06 5.39
N ALA A 235 15.99 -5.48 6.23
CA ALA A 235 14.54 -5.69 6.13
C ALA A 235 13.94 -5.04 4.86
N LEU A 236 14.38 -3.84 4.47
CA LEU A 236 13.97 -3.15 3.24
C LEU A 236 14.37 -3.95 1.99
N SER A 237 15.55 -4.59 1.99
CA SER A 237 16.03 -5.41 0.87
C SER A 237 15.12 -6.60 0.55
N GLN A 238 14.25 -6.99 1.48
CA GLN A 238 13.32 -8.11 1.31
C GLN A 238 11.91 -7.67 0.89
N ARG A 239 11.66 -6.37 0.62
CA ARG A 239 10.35 -5.88 0.11
C ARG A 239 9.93 -6.67 -1.13
N GLY A 240 8.66 -7.04 -1.20
CA GLY A 240 8.13 -7.89 -2.27
C GLY A 240 8.31 -9.40 -2.07
N VAL A 241 9.19 -9.85 -1.15
CA VAL A 241 9.29 -11.28 -0.82
C VAL A 241 7.96 -11.79 -0.22
N PRO A 242 7.42 -12.94 -0.67
CA PRO A 242 6.15 -13.46 -0.17
C PRO A 242 6.12 -13.72 1.35
N TYR A 243 4.93 -13.58 1.94
CA TYR A 243 4.67 -14.13 3.26
C TYR A 243 4.66 -15.66 3.20
N SER A 244 5.42 -16.31 4.07
CA SER A 244 5.40 -17.77 4.25
C SER A 244 5.23 -18.11 5.73
N TRP A 245 4.16 -18.83 6.08
CA TRP A 245 3.87 -19.21 7.46
C TRP A 245 4.95 -20.14 8.02
N GLY A 246 5.67 -19.73 9.07
CA GLY A 246 6.84 -20.46 9.59
C GLY A 246 8.12 -20.29 8.76
N GLY A 247 8.07 -19.55 7.64
CA GLY A 247 9.23 -19.29 6.79
C GLY A 247 10.14 -18.18 7.32
N GLY A 248 11.41 -18.23 6.92
CA GLY A 248 12.41 -17.22 7.24
C GLY A 248 13.29 -17.55 8.44
N ASN A 249 14.58 -17.26 8.32
CA ASN A 249 15.59 -17.45 9.36
C ASN A 249 16.77 -16.49 9.17
N ALA A 250 17.78 -16.56 10.05
CA ALA A 250 18.97 -15.70 10.03
C ALA A 250 19.71 -15.61 8.68
N SER A 251 19.65 -16.66 7.85
CA SER A 251 20.32 -16.70 6.54
C SER A 251 19.51 -16.03 5.43
N GLY A 252 18.18 -16.13 5.45
CA GLY A 252 17.30 -15.61 4.39
C GLY A 252 15.86 -16.15 4.42
N PRO A 253 15.08 -15.91 3.36
CA PRO A 253 13.74 -16.49 3.19
C PRO A 253 13.82 -17.99 2.95
N SER A 254 12.93 -18.75 3.59
CA SER A 254 12.84 -20.21 3.49
C SER A 254 11.43 -20.64 3.11
N TYR A 255 11.26 -21.91 2.74
CA TYR A 255 9.95 -22.54 2.80
C TYR A 255 9.43 -22.53 4.25
N GLY A 256 8.12 -22.49 4.39
CA GLY A 256 7.42 -22.50 5.67
C GLY A 256 6.84 -23.87 6.00
N ILE A 257 5.77 -23.88 6.80
CA ILE A 257 5.03 -25.07 7.23
C ILE A 257 3.52 -24.88 6.98
N CYS A 258 2.73 -25.95 7.10
CA CYS A 258 1.29 -25.81 7.27
C CYS A 258 0.94 -25.84 8.77
N CYS A 259 0.00 -25.06 9.29
CA CYS A 259 -0.81 -24.02 8.62
C CYS A 259 -0.95 -22.81 9.54
N SER A 260 -1.29 -21.64 8.98
CA SER A 260 -1.73 -20.49 9.78
C SER A 260 -3.06 -20.81 10.51
N PRO A 261 -3.41 -20.06 11.57
CA PRO A 261 -4.75 -20.11 12.18
C PRO A 261 -5.90 -19.88 11.19
N SER A 262 -5.60 -19.25 10.04
CA SER A 262 -6.51 -19.03 8.91
C SER A 262 -6.43 -20.11 7.80
N GLY A 263 -5.84 -21.27 8.10
CA GLY A 263 -5.79 -22.43 7.20
C GLY A 263 -4.90 -22.27 5.96
N LYS A 264 -3.97 -21.31 5.94
CA LYS A 264 -3.07 -21.08 4.79
C LYS A 264 -1.70 -21.73 5.04
N SER A 265 -1.18 -22.44 4.05
CA SER A 265 0.12 -23.11 4.11
C SER A 265 1.26 -22.20 3.67
N GLY A 266 2.39 -22.25 4.38
CA GLY A 266 3.69 -21.72 3.93
C GLY A 266 4.59 -22.76 3.25
N ALA A 267 4.22 -24.05 3.26
CA ALA A 267 5.10 -25.15 2.84
C ALA A 267 5.66 -24.99 1.41
N ASN A 268 4.85 -24.52 0.47
CA ASN A 268 5.24 -24.33 -0.93
C ASN A 268 5.63 -22.87 -1.27
N ILE A 269 5.78 -22.00 -0.26
CA ILE A 269 6.11 -20.58 -0.44
C ILE A 269 7.48 -20.30 0.18
N LYS A 270 8.47 -19.92 -0.63
CA LYS A 270 9.76 -19.44 -0.13
C LYS A 270 9.64 -17.96 0.25
N GLY A 271 9.77 -17.65 1.55
CA GLY A 271 9.48 -16.31 2.06
C GLY A 271 9.76 -16.15 3.56
N PHE A 272 9.03 -15.22 4.19
CA PHE A 272 9.14 -14.91 5.63
C PHE A 272 7.77 -14.87 6.32
N ASP A 273 7.68 -15.29 7.59
CA ASP A 273 6.70 -14.71 8.52
C ASP A 273 7.28 -13.50 9.26
N CYS A 274 6.43 -12.81 10.01
CA CYS A 274 6.78 -11.62 10.78
C CYS A 274 8.06 -11.75 11.61
N SER A 275 8.14 -12.80 12.42
CA SER A 275 9.27 -13.10 13.28
C SER A 275 10.46 -13.73 12.55
N GLY A 276 10.23 -14.37 11.40
CA GLY A 276 11.28 -14.81 10.49
C GLY A 276 12.03 -13.63 9.85
N LEU A 277 11.29 -12.60 9.40
CA LEU A 277 11.85 -11.37 8.83
C LEU A 277 12.71 -10.60 9.83
N THR A 278 12.23 -10.43 11.06
CA THR A 278 13.00 -9.76 12.13
C THR A 278 14.25 -10.55 12.48
N THR A 279 14.15 -11.88 12.58
CA THR A 279 15.31 -12.76 12.83
C THR A 279 16.38 -12.61 11.76
N TYR A 280 15.99 -12.52 10.48
CA TYR A 280 16.91 -12.24 9.38
C TYR A 280 17.57 -10.85 9.50
N ALA A 281 16.76 -9.81 9.65
CA ALA A 281 17.22 -8.42 9.70
C ALA A 281 18.23 -8.19 10.83
N TYR A 282 17.91 -8.65 12.03
CA TYR A 282 18.80 -8.53 13.18
C TYR A 282 20.04 -9.44 13.08
N ALA A 283 19.94 -10.61 12.44
CA ALA A 283 21.11 -11.44 12.18
C ALA A 283 22.14 -10.74 11.27
N LYS A 284 21.69 -9.95 10.27
CA LYS A 284 22.59 -9.10 9.47
C LYS A 284 23.26 -7.99 10.30
N ALA A 285 22.60 -7.51 11.36
CA ALA A 285 23.19 -6.60 12.35
C ALA A 285 24.01 -7.32 13.46
N GLY A 286 24.22 -8.63 13.36
CA GLY A 286 24.96 -9.43 14.35
C GLY A 286 24.23 -9.62 15.68
N ILE A 287 22.89 -9.70 15.66
CA ILE A 287 22.02 -9.93 16.82
C ILE A 287 21.14 -11.16 16.57
N ARG A 288 21.14 -12.11 17.51
CA ARG A 288 20.35 -13.35 17.40
C ARG A 288 19.02 -13.21 18.14
N LEU A 289 17.93 -13.01 17.39
CA LEU A 289 16.57 -13.05 17.92
C LEU A 289 16.05 -14.50 18.11
N PRO A 290 15.14 -14.73 19.08
CA PRO A 290 14.35 -15.96 19.16
C PRO A 290 13.28 -16.01 18.04
N ARG A 291 12.75 -17.21 17.76
CA ARG A 291 11.99 -17.46 16.52
C ARG A 291 10.54 -16.92 16.51
N THR A 292 9.93 -16.61 17.65
CA THR A 292 8.52 -16.19 17.73
C THR A 292 8.36 -14.73 18.17
N ALA A 293 7.34 -14.03 17.66
CA ALA A 293 7.09 -12.62 17.98
C ALA A 293 6.98 -12.35 19.49
N ALA A 294 6.24 -13.19 20.23
CA ALA A 294 6.12 -13.08 21.69
C ALA A 294 7.47 -13.24 22.42
N ALA A 295 8.35 -14.15 21.96
CA ALA A 295 9.68 -14.31 22.56
C ALA A 295 10.63 -13.16 22.19
N GLN A 296 10.43 -12.50 21.04
CA GLN A 296 11.20 -11.30 20.67
C GLN A 296 10.81 -10.08 21.52
N ALA A 297 9.57 -10.02 22.00
CA ALA A 297 9.05 -8.91 22.80
C ALA A 297 9.62 -8.79 24.22
N VAL A 298 10.38 -9.80 24.67
CA VAL A 298 11.14 -9.81 25.93
C VAL A 298 12.66 -9.69 25.70
N VAL A 299 13.11 -9.36 24.48
CA VAL A 299 14.53 -9.09 24.18
C VAL A 299 14.79 -7.59 24.15
N GLY A 300 15.78 -7.14 24.92
CA GLY A 300 16.15 -5.72 25.02
C GLY A 300 15.26 -4.93 25.99
N GLN A 301 15.29 -3.60 25.87
CA GLN A 301 14.47 -2.71 26.69
C GLN A 301 13.03 -2.68 26.16
N ARG A 302 12.05 -3.03 26.99
CA ARG A 302 10.64 -2.96 26.58
C ARG A 302 10.11 -1.52 26.57
N ILE A 303 9.34 -1.19 25.53
CA ILE A 303 8.59 0.07 25.36
C ILE A 303 7.11 -0.25 25.56
N PRO A 304 6.47 0.17 26.68
CA PRO A 304 5.04 -0.06 26.91
C PRO A 304 4.13 0.61 25.89
N ALA A 305 3.01 -0.03 25.56
CA ALA A 305 2.00 0.50 24.63
C ALA A 305 1.44 1.88 25.07
N SER A 306 1.39 2.13 26.38
CA SER A 306 0.93 3.39 26.98
C SER A 306 1.81 4.61 26.64
N LEU A 307 3.03 4.42 26.16
CA LEU A 307 3.87 5.52 25.65
C LEU A 307 3.56 5.89 24.19
N GLY A 308 2.60 5.19 23.55
CA GLY A 308 2.21 5.40 22.16
C GLY A 308 3.31 5.04 21.16
N THR A 309 3.12 5.46 19.91
CA THR A 309 4.08 5.23 18.82
C THR A 309 5.20 6.26 18.77
N GLY A 310 5.03 7.42 19.41
CA GLY A 310 6.05 8.47 19.50
C GLY A 310 7.28 8.11 20.34
N ALA A 311 7.20 7.06 21.16
CA ALA A 311 8.34 6.53 21.92
C ALA A 311 9.27 5.62 21.10
N LEU A 312 8.86 5.25 19.87
CA LEU A 312 9.62 4.38 18.97
C LEU A 312 10.73 5.16 18.24
N LYS A 313 11.91 4.56 18.14
CA LYS A 313 13.07 5.01 17.38
C LYS A 313 13.35 4.01 16.25
N PRO A 314 13.87 4.44 15.09
CA PRO A 314 14.20 3.53 13.99
C PRO A 314 15.02 2.34 14.50
N GLY A 315 14.64 1.13 14.06
CA GLY A 315 15.18 -0.14 14.55
C GLY A 315 14.26 -0.86 15.52
N ASP A 316 13.57 -0.17 16.43
CA ASP A 316 12.75 -0.80 17.47
C ASP A 316 11.77 -1.83 16.89
N LEU A 317 11.67 -3.01 17.52
CA LEU A 317 10.62 -3.97 17.19
C LEU A 317 9.26 -3.40 17.59
N VAL A 318 8.22 -3.67 16.80
CA VAL A 318 6.84 -3.18 16.99
C VAL A 318 5.90 -4.37 17.08
N PHE A 319 5.12 -4.48 18.16
CA PHE A 319 4.33 -5.69 18.46
C PHE A 319 2.82 -5.44 18.44
N TYR A 320 2.06 -6.49 18.13
CA TYR A 320 0.59 -6.49 18.19
C TYR A 320 0.10 -7.77 18.85
N ALA A 321 -0.90 -7.64 19.73
CA ALA A 321 -1.36 -8.68 20.63
C ALA A 321 -2.89 -8.76 20.70
N TYR A 322 -3.42 -9.96 20.91
CA TYR A 322 -4.86 -10.15 21.12
C TYR A 322 -5.34 -9.53 22.44
N ALA A 323 -4.44 -9.40 23.42
CA ALA A 323 -4.66 -8.61 24.63
C ALA A 323 -3.41 -7.74 24.91
N PRO A 324 -3.41 -6.46 24.49
CA PRO A 324 -2.33 -5.52 24.78
C PRO A 324 -1.97 -5.51 26.27
N GLY A 325 -0.67 -5.50 26.56
CA GLY A 325 -0.14 -5.68 27.92
C GLY A 325 0.06 -7.14 28.35
N ARG A 326 -0.32 -8.14 27.55
CA ARG A 326 0.00 -9.56 27.79
C ARG A 326 0.82 -10.14 26.63
N ASP A 327 2.13 -10.21 26.83
CA ASP A 327 3.10 -10.58 25.78
C ASP A 327 2.94 -11.98 25.21
N SER A 328 2.47 -12.92 26.02
CA SER A 328 2.09 -14.27 25.57
C SER A 328 0.98 -14.29 24.52
N THR A 329 0.28 -13.16 24.29
CA THR A 329 -0.76 -13.00 23.27
C THR A 329 -0.31 -12.20 22.04
N ILE A 330 1.00 -11.87 21.93
CA ILE A 330 1.58 -11.21 20.76
C ILE A 330 1.57 -12.16 19.56
N TYR A 331 0.87 -11.76 18.50
CA TYR A 331 0.69 -12.54 17.27
C TYR A 331 1.43 -11.95 16.06
N HIS A 332 1.90 -10.70 16.13
CA HIS A 332 2.61 -10.04 15.04
C HIS A 332 3.76 -9.16 15.54
N VAL A 333 4.80 -9.03 14.70
CA VAL A 333 5.95 -8.15 14.89
C VAL A 333 6.40 -7.49 13.56
N GLY A 334 6.83 -6.24 13.64
CA GLY A 334 7.54 -5.52 12.58
C GLY A 334 8.77 -4.78 13.13
N ILE A 335 9.51 -4.10 12.25
CA ILE A 335 10.67 -3.25 12.59
C ILE A 335 10.29 -1.80 12.32
N TYR A 336 10.35 -0.92 13.31
CA TYR A 336 10.05 0.50 13.12
C TYR A 336 11.10 1.15 12.23
N ALA A 337 10.65 1.87 11.20
CA ALA A 337 11.52 2.51 10.21
C ALA A 337 11.67 4.02 10.43
N GLY A 338 10.98 4.57 11.44
CA GLY A 338 10.76 6.02 11.58
C GLY A 338 9.41 6.47 11.00
N SER A 339 9.08 7.74 11.15
CA SER A 339 7.94 8.39 10.48
C SER A 339 6.56 7.72 10.64
N GLY A 340 6.33 6.95 11.71
CA GLY A 340 5.09 6.19 11.89
C GLY A 340 4.98 4.91 11.04
N GLN A 341 6.07 4.47 10.40
CA GLN A 341 6.14 3.30 9.51
C GLN A 341 6.85 2.12 10.17
N MET A 342 6.44 0.90 9.82
CA MET A 342 7.13 -0.34 10.14
C MET A 342 7.35 -1.19 8.89
N ILE A 343 8.46 -1.93 8.86
CA ILE A 343 8.73 -2.97 7.88
C ILE A 343 8.23 -4.30 8.46
N ASN A 344 7.37 -5.01 7.74
CA ASN A 344 6.75 -6.25 8.25
C ASN A 344 6.56 -7.32 7.17
N ALA A 345 6.34 -8.56 7.63
CA ALA A 345 5.71 -9.63 6.87
C ALA A 345 4.41 -10.00 7.58
N ALA A 346 3.29 -9.37 7.21
CA ALA A 346 2.10 -9.37 8.06
C ALA A 346 1.29 -10.68 8.11
N ARG A 347 0.85 -11.19 6.96
CA ARG A 347 -0.12 -12.31 6.88
C ARG A 347 -0.05 -13.06 5.54
N PRO A 348 -0.53 -14.31 5.46
CA PRO A 348 -0.64 -15.05 4.20
C PRO A 348 -1.35 -14.28 3.08
N GLY A 349 -0.89 -14.46 1.84
CA GLY A 349 -1.41 -13.71 0.68
C GLY A 349 -0.88 -12.27 0.55
N THR A 350 0.03 -11.84 1.43
CA THR A 350 0.73 -10.55 1.32
C THR A 350 2.25 -10.75 1.14
N VAL A 351 2.99 -9.66 0.92
CA VAL A 351 4.46 -9.64 0.82
C VAL A 351 5.07 -8.80 1.94
N VAL A 352 6.39 -8.92 2.13
CA VAL A 352 7.20 -8.02 2.96
C VAL A 352 7.08 -6.60 2.43
N ARG A 353 6.86 -5.61 3.30
CA ARG A 353 6.55 -4.23 2.90
C ARG A 353 6.71 -3.20 4.01
N LEU A 354 6.37 -1.94 3.70
CA LEU A 354 6.16 -0.85 4.65
C LEU A 354 4.66 -0.69 4.94
N ASP A 355 4.27 -0.80 6.21
CA ASP A 355 2.94 -0.46 6.71
C ASP A 355 3.04 0.73 7.69
N SER A 356 1.96 1.48 7.91
CA SER A 356 1.91 2.33 9.11
C SER A 356 1.82 1.47 10.36
N VAL A 357 2.42 1.90 11.47
CA VAL A 357 2.22 1.28 12.80
C VAL A 357 0.74 1.29 13.21
N ASN A 358 -0.05 2.22 12.69
CA ASN A 358 -1.50 2.30 12.95
C ASN A 358 -2.35 1.45 11.97
N ALA A 359 -1.73 0.74 11.02
CA ALA A 359 -2.45 -0.08 10.02
C ALA A 359 -2.92 -1.45 10.55
N MET A 360 -2.65 -1.76 11.82
CA MET A 360 -3.08 -2.98 12.50
C MET A 360 -3.58 -2.65 13.91
N SER A 361 -4.70 -3.25 14.31
CA SER A 361 -5.24 -3.15 15.67
C SER A 361 -4.39 -3.93 16.68
N GLY A 362 -4.60 -3.69 17.98
CA GLY A 362 -3.93 -4.45 19.05
C GLY A 362 -2.48 -4.07 19.32
N TYR A 363 -2.04 -2.85 19.00
CA TYR A 363 -0.70 -2.33 19.30
C TYR A 363 -0.29 -2.62 20.77
N ALA A 364 0.82 -3.35 20.94
CA ALA A 364 1.31 -3.87 22.21
C ALA A 364 2.64 -3.20 22.66
N GLY A 365 2.97 -2.05 22.06
CA GLY A 365 4.23 -1.36 22.27
C GLY A 365 5.34 -1.86 21.34
N GLY A 366 6.58 -1.67 21.77
CA GLY A 366 7.77 -2.08 21.02
C GLY A 366 8.92 -2.53 21.91
N ALA A 367 10.05 -2.96 21.36
CA ALA A 367 11.25 -3.28 22.13
C ALA A 367 12.52 -2.77 21.44
N ARG A 368 13.44 -2.24 22.25
CA ARG A 368 14.69 -1.62 21.80
C ARG A 368 15.88 -2.51 22.13
N LEU A 369 16.64 -2.87 21.09
CA LEU A 369 17.79 -3.77 21.18
C LEU A 369 19.14 -3.07 20.91
N LEU A 370 19.09 -1.78 20.58
CA LEU A 370 20.18 -0.95 20.05
C LEU A 370 20.02 0.51 20.50
#